data_AF-A0A1V1PS19-F1
#
_entry.id   AF-A0A1V1PS19-F1
#
_cell.length_a   1.000
_cell.length_b   1.000
_cell.length_c   1.000
_cell.angle_alpha   90.00
_cell.angle_beta   90.00
_cell.angle_gamma   90.00
#
_symmetry.space_group_name_H-M   'P 1'
#
loop_
_entity.id
_entity.type
_entity.pdbx_description
1 polymer ?
#
loop_
_entity_poly.entity_id
_entity_poly.type
_entity_poly.pdbx_seq_one_letter_code
_entity_poly.pdbx_strand_id
1 'polypeptide(L)'
;MDLVTALVDQLMDRVGDLWFLALLGSFFVMICEASKPKPAEGETRSEWQGVGLWVSILSLVTPLLLFFHGFLSGGSVIALIAVMGGAILAATLIGWLISIAARDVARTLNRAAPYLAVVVFALAAYVSWRSVFDLATFFVAR
;
A
#
# COMPACT_ATOMS: atom_id res chain seq x y z
N MET A 1 -1.41 -18.86 -17.82
CA MET A 1 -1.08 -17.45 -17.54
C MET A 1 -2.15 -16.52 -18.10
N ASP A 2 -2.68 -16.81 -19.29
CA ASP A 2 -3.64 -15.98 -20.02
C ASP A 2 -4.91 -15.60 -19.23
N LEU A 3 -5.43 -16.50 -18.41
CA LEU A 3 -6.60 -16.20 -17.55
C LEU A 3 -6.29 -15.12 -16.50
N VAL A 4 -5.12 -15.17 -15.86
CA VAL A 4 -4.76 -14.19 -14.82
C VAL A 4 -4.55 -12.82 -15.45
N THR A 5 -3.84 -12.76 -16.57
CA THR A 5 -3.63 -11.50 -17.31
C THR A 5 -4.96 -10.87 -17.72
N ALA A 6 -5.88 -11.64 -18.30
CA ALA A 6 -7.20 -11.13 -18.69
C ALA A 6 -8.02 -10.59 -17.50
N LEU A 7 -7.94 -11.25 -16.34
CA LEU A 7 -8.62 -10.80 -15.12
C LEU A 7 -7.99 -9.53 -14.55
N VAL A 8 -6.67 -9.33 -14.71
CA VAL A 8 -5.97 -8.11 -14.31
C VAL A 8 -6.33 -6.95 -15.24
N ASP A 9 -6.34 -7.18 -16.55
CA ASP A 9 -6.73 -6.16 -17.53
C ASP A 9 -8.17 -5.69 -17.27
N GLN A 10 -9.09 -6.64 -17.05
CA GLN A 10 -10.46 -6.34 -16.68
C GLN A 10 -10.55 -5.55 -15.36
N LEU A 11 -9.69 -5.85 -14.37
CA LEU A 11 -9.65 -5.09 -13.13
C LEU A 11 -9.21 -3.64 -13.39
N MET A 12 -8.16 -3.43 -14.19
CA MET A 12 -7.65 -2.08 -14.49
C MET A 12 -8.69 -1.21 -15.20
N ASP A 13 -9.44 -1.79 -16.13
CA ASP A 13 -10.54 -1.10 -16.82
C ASP A 13 -11.67 -0.65 -15.87
N ARG A 14 -11.81 -1.30 -14.70
CA ARG A 14 -12.89 -1.03 -13.74
C ARG A 14 -12.52 0.01 -12.68
N VAL A 15 -11.27 0.00 -12.22
CA VAL A 15 -10.81 0.81 -11.08
C VAL A 15 -10.20 2.15 -11.51
N GLY A 16 -9.73 2.24 -12.75
CA GLY A 16 -9.18 3.45 -13.34
C GLY A 16 -7.78 3.83 -12.87
N ASP A 17 -7.21 4.84 -13.53
CA ASP A 17 -5.78 5.20 -13.41
C ASP A 17 -5.39 5.70 -12.03
N LEU A 18 -6.28 6.44 -11.34
CA LEU A 18 -5.99 6.98 -10.01
C LEU A 18 -5.88 5.87 -8.96
N TRP A 19 -6.66 4.80 -9.10
CA TRP A 19 -6.52 3.63 -8.24
C TRP A 19 -5.16 2.96 -8.44
N PHE A 20 -4.73 2.82 -9.69
CA PHE A 20 -3.42 2.26 -10.00
C PHE A 20 -2.28 3.14 -9.47
N LEU A 21 -2.42 4.47 -9.57
CA LEU A 21 -1.46 5.41 -9.00
C LEU A 21 -1.39 5.30 -7.47
N ALA A 22 -2.54 5.20 -6.79
CA ALA A 22 -2.60 4.98 -5.35
C ALA A 22 -1.97 3.64 -4.94
N LEU A 23 -2.19 2.61 -5.74
CA LEU A 23 -1.61 1.28 -5.57
C LEU A 23 -0.07 1.34 -5.68
N LEU A 24 0.47 1.97 -6.73
CA LEU A 24 1.90 2.19 -6.89
C LEU A 24 2.50 2.99 -5.73
N GLY A 25 1.83 4.06 -5.30
CA GLY A 25 2.22 4.84 -4.13
C GLY A 25 2.27 3.98 -2.86
N SER A 26 1.27 3.12 -2.66
CA SER A 26 1.19 2.22 -1.50
C SER A 26 2.34 1.23 -1.48
N PHE A 27 2.73 0.70 -2.65
CA PHE A 27 3.88 -0.19 -2.74
C PHE A 27 5.20 0.55 -2.53
N PHE A 28 5.32 1.78 -3.00
CA PHE A 28 6.52 2.58 -2.75
C PHE A 28 6.69 2.86 -1.24
N VAL A 29 5.61 3.19 -0.54
CA VAL A 29 5.62 3.33 0.93
C VAL A 29 6.07 2.01 1.59
N MET A 30 5.52 0.88 1.14
CA MET A 30 5.91 -0.44 1.66
C MET A 30 7.38 -0.77 1.42
N ILE A 31 7.96 -0.41 0.26
CA ILE A 31 9.40 -0.53 0.01
C ILE A 31 10.20 0.27 1.04
N CYS A 32 9.79 1.51 1.31
CA CYS A 32 10.46 2.38 2.29
C CYS A 32 10.36 1.85 3.73
N GLU A 33 9.25 1.20 4.08
CA GLU A 33 9.06 0.55 5.37
C GLU A 33 9.90 -0.73 5.49
N ALA A 34 9.90 -1.56 4.44
CA ALA A 34 10.66 -2.80 4.36
C ALA A 34 12.17 -2.58 4.28
N SER A 35 12.62 -1.41 3.80
CA SER A 35 14.05 -1.08 3.71
C SER A 35 14.70 -0.78 5.04
N LYS A 36 14.00 -0.88 6.18
CA LYS A 36 14.55 -0.53 7.49
C LYS A 36 15.86 -1.29 7.79
N PRO A 37 17.02 -0.60 7.84
CA PRO A 37 18.29 -1.28 8.09
C PRO A 37 18.38 -1.71 9.56
N LYS A 38 19.20 -2.74 9.82
CA LYS A 38 19.52 -3.14 11.20
C LYS A 38 20.15 -1.96 11.95
N PRO A 39 19.74 -1.68 13.19
CA PRO A 39 20.34 -0.60 13.98
C PRO A 39 21.85 -0.86 14.12
N ALA A 40 22.65 0.19 13.93
CA ALA A 40 24.08 0.14 14.21
C ALA A 40 24.32 0.06 15.72
N GLU A 41 25.47 -0.48 16.15
CA GLU A 41 25.84 -0.49 17.56
C GLU A 41 25.83 0.94 18.12
N GLY A 42 25.02 1.17 19.16
CA GLY A 42 24.87 2.48 19.79
C GLY A 42 23.74 3.38 19.25
N GLU A 43 23.02 3.00 18.20
CA GLU A 43 21.82 3.74 17.76
C GLU A 43 20.64 3.48 18.72
N THR A 44 20.24 4.51 19.48
CA THR A 44 18.97 4.51 20.18
C THR A 44 17.83 4.51 19.17
N ARG A 45 16.86 3.59 19.32
CA ARG A 45 15.64 3.60 18.50
C ARG A 45 14.91 4.91 18.77
N SER A 46 14.82 5.77 17.75
CA SER A 46 14.08 7.04 17.77
C SER A 46 12.69 6.88 18.40
N GLU A 47 12.43 7.65 19.45
CA GLU A 47 11.27 7.65 20.37
C GLU A 47 9.92 8.08 19.74
N TRP A 48 9.79 8.09 18.41
CA TRP A 48 8.57 8.52 17.71
C TRP A 48 7.49 7.42 17.66
N GLN A 49 7.20 6.80 18.81
CA GLN A 49 6.26 5.68 18.92
C GLN A 49 4.84 6.06 18.45
N GLY A 50 4.38 7.29 18.71
CA GLY A 50 3.04 7.73 18.31
C GLY A 50 2.88 7.89 16.79
N VAL A 51 3.83 8.55 16.13
CA VAL A 51 3.79 8.75 14.66
C VAL A 51 4.02 7.42 13.93
N GLY A 52 4.90 6.57 14.45
CA GLY A 52 5.11 5.23 13.89
C GLY A 52 3.85 4.36 13.93
N LEU A 53 3.03 4.47 14.98
CA LEU A 53 1.76 3.78 15.08
C LEU A 53 0.75 4.26 14.04
N TRP A 54 0.60 5.57 13.87
CA TRP A 54 -0.28 6.14 12.84
C TRP A 54 0.12 5.69 11.44
N VAL A 55 1.41 5.71 11.14
CA VAL A 55 1.93 5.30 9.82
C VAL A 55 1.68 3.81 9.58
N SER A 56 1.86 2.97 10.61
CA SER A 56 1.53 1.54 10.52
C SER A 56 0.05 1.31 10.25
N ILE A 57 -0.84 2.10 10.87
CA ILE A 57 -2.29 2.04 10.61
C ILE A 57 -2.57 2.48 9.17
N LEU A 58 -2.04 3.61 8.72
CA LEU A 58 -2.28 4.13 7.37
C LEU A 58 -1.73 3.18 6.29
N SER A 59 -0.57 2.58 6.51
CA SER A 59 0.05 1.58 5.63
C SER A 59 -0.80 0.30 5.52
N LEU A 60 -1.53 -0.06 6.58
CA LEU A 60 -2.49 -1.18 6.54
C LEU A 60 -3.82 -0.80 5.91
N VAL A 61 -4.36 0.37 6.26
CA VAL A 61 -5.68 0.81 5.78
C VAL A 61 -5.66 1.14 4.29
N THR A 62 -4.57 1.72 3.76
CA THR A 62 -4.43 2.06 2.34
C THR A 62 -4.68 0.87 1.39
N PRO A 63 -3.97 -0.27 1.50
CA PRO A 63 -4.22 -1.43 0.65
C PRO A 63 -5.62 -2.01 0.88
N LEU A 64 -6.15 -1.98 2.11
CA LEU A 64 -7.54 -2.39 2.38
C LEU A 64 -8.56 -1.54 1.62
N LEU A 65 -8.40 -0.21 1.62
CA LEU A 65 -9.27 0.70 0.86
C LEU A 65 -9.23 0.40 -0.63
N LEU A 66 -8.03 0.18 -1.17
CA LEU A 66 -7.84 -0.17 -2.59
C LEU A 66 -8.45 -1.53 -2.92
N PHE A 67 -8.31 -2.51 -2.02
CA PHE A 67 -8.96 -3.83 -2.17
C PHE A 67 -10.48 -3.70 -2.25
N PHE A 68 -11.09 -3.00 -1.29
CA PHE A 68 -12.54 -2.82 -1.26
C PHE A 68 -13.05 -2.05 -2.47
N HIS A 69 -12.37 -0.97 -2.87
CA HIS A 69 -12.74 -0.24 -4.07
C HIS A 69 -12.69 -1.13 -5.31
N GLY A 70 -11.61 -1.91 -5.46
CA GLY A 70 -11.47 -2.83 -6.59
C GLY A 70 -12.53 -3.93 -6.60
N PHE A 71 -12.87 -4.48 -5.44
CA PHE A 71 -13.92 -5.48 -5.29
C PHE A 71 -15.31 -4.92 -5.62
N LEU A 72 -15.65 -3.75 -5.07
CA LEU A 72 -16.94 -3.10 -5.26
C LEU A 72 -17.12 -2.57 -6.70
N SER A 73 -16.02 -2.29 -7.40
CA SER A 73 -16.04 -1.92 -8.83
C SER A 73 -16.22 -3.13 -9.77
N GLY A 74 -16.47 -4.33 -9.21
CA GLY A 74 -16.68 -5.56 -9.97
C GLY A 74 -15.40 -6.32 -10.33
N GLY A 75 -14.28 -5.98 -9.70
CA GLY A 75 -13.02 -6.69 -9.84
C GLY A 75 -13.08 -8.10 -9.24
N SER A 76 -12.50 -9.08 -9.94
CA SER A 76 -12.43 -10.44 -9.40
C SER A 76 -11.49 -10.51 -8.19
N VAL A 77 -11.89 -11.26 -7.17
CA VAL A 77 -11.06 -11.47 -5.96
C VAL A 77 -9.69 -12.07 -6.33
N ILE A 78 -9.66 -12.96 -7.33
CA ILE A 78 -8.42 -13.57 -7.82
C ILE A 78 -7.49 -12.51 -8.43
N ALA A 79 -7.99 -11.58 -9.25
CA ALA A 79 -7.19 -10.49 -9.78
C ALA A 79 -6.65 -9.57 -8.68
N LEU A 80 -7.50 -9.23 -7.71
CA LEU A 80 -7.09 -8.39 -6.57
C LEU A 80 -5.99 -9.05 -5.75
N ILE A 81 -6.12 -10.33 -5.43
CA ILE A 81 -5.10 -11.10 -4.72
C ILE A 81 -3.81 -11.20 -5.56
N ALA A 82 -3.91 -11.43 -6.86
CA ALA A 82 -2.75 -11.53 -7.74
C ALA A 82 -1.98 -10.20 -7.81
N VAL A 83 -2.67 -9.09 -8.04
CA VAL A 83 -2.07 -7.75 -8.15
C VAL A 83 -1.51 -7.30 -6.80
N MET A 84 -2.32 -7.34 -5.74
CA MET A 84 -1.91 -6.87 -4.42
C MET A 84 -0.88 -7.80 -3.78
N GLY A 85 -1.13 -9.10 -3.79
CA GLY A 85 -0.21 -10.09 -3.24
C GLY A 85 1.13 -10.09 -3.98
N GLY A 86 1.11 -10.08 -5.31
CA GLY A 86 2.33 -10.02 -6.13
C GLY A 86 3.16 -8.77 -5.84
N ALA A 87 2.50 -7.62 -5.70
CA ALA A 87 3.19 -6.39 -5.45
C ALA A 87 3.63 -6.20 -3.98
N ILE A 88 2.91 -6.74 -3.00
CA ILE A 88 3.38 -6.83 -1.60
C ILE A 88 4.68 -7.64 -1.53
N LEU A 89 4.71 -8.80 -2.19
CA LEU A 89 5.89 -9.65 -2.24
C LEU A 89 7.06 -8.94 -2.94
N ALA A 90 6.81 -8.29 -4.08
CA ALA A 90 7.81 -7.54 -4.80
C ALA A 90 8.36 -6.37 -3.98
N ALA A 91 7.48 -5.56 -3.37
CA ALA A 91 7.85 -4.42 -2.54
C ALA A 91 8.70 -4.85 -1.34
N THR A 92 8.31 -5.93 -0.66
CA THR A 92 9.05 -6.49 0.48
C THR A 92 10.44 -6.96 0.05
N LEU A 93 10.54 -7.67 -1.07
CA LEU A 93 11.81 -8.14 -1.61
C LEU A 93 12.72 -6.97 -2.00
N ILE A 94 12.19 -5.96 -2.68
CA ILE A 94 12.94 -4.76 -3.10
C ILE A 94 13.44 -3.99 -1.87
N GLY A 95 12.57 -3.73 -0.89
CA GLY A 95 12.96 -3.05 0.35
C GLY A 95 14.06 -3.81 1.08
N TRP A 96 13.92 -5.14 1.19
CA TRP A 96 14.94 -5.99 1.79
C TRP A 96 16.29 -5.90 1.06
N LEU A 97 16.31 -5.95 -0.27
CA LEU A 97 17.53 -5.79 -1.07
C LEU A 97 18.18 -4.41 -0.85
N ILE A 98 17.39 -3.34 -0.81
CA ILE A 98 17.88 -1.98 -0.53
C ILE A 98 18.52 -1.90 0.86
N SER A 99 17.92 -2.55 1.86
CA SER A 99 18.44 -2.56 3.24
C SER A 99 19.85 -3.18 3.34
N ILE A 100 20.17 -4.13 2.45
CA ILE A 100 21.46 -4.83 2.40
C ILE A 100 22.46 -4.04 1.55
N ALA A 101 22.04 -3.60 0.36
CA ALA A 101 22.93 -3.02 -0.64
C ALA A 101 23.28 -1.55 -0.37
N ALA A 102 22.35 -0.75 0.18
CA ALA A 102 22.51 0.70 0.29
C ALA A 102 21.88 1.25 1.58
N ARG A 103 22.55 1.03 2.72
CA ARG A 103 22.03 1.40 4.05
C ARG A 103 21.68 2.89 4.20
N ASP A 104 22.43 3.80 3.59
CA ASP A 104 22.16 5.25 3.71
C ASP A 104 20.92 5.68 2.91
N VAL A 105 20.72 5.08 1.74
CA VAL A 105 19.47 5.23 0.97
C VAL A 105 18.31 4.65 1.78
N ALA A 106 18.51 3.46 2.35
CA ALA A 106 17.50 2.77 3.15
C ALA A 106 17.04 3.59 4.37
N ARG A 107 17.97 4.28 5.06
CA ARG A 107 17.65 5.22 6.15
C ARG A 107 16.84 6.42 5.66
N THR A 108 17.21 6.99 4.52
CA THR A 108 16.52 8.15 3.95
C THR A 108 15.10 7.80 3.53
N LEU A 109 14.93 6.67 2.83
CA LEU A 109 13.62 6.13 2.45
C LEU A 109 12.76 5.86 3.68
N ASN A 110 13.31 5.23 4.73
CA ASN A 110 12.56 4.94 5.94
C ASN A 110 12.10 6.21 6.69
N ARG A 111 12.88 7.29 6.65
CA ARG A 111 12.47 8.61 7.19
C ARG A 111 11.40 9.29 6.35
N ALA A 112 11.35 9.04 5.03
CA ALA A 112 10.35 9.59 4.13
C ALA A 112 9.02 8.80 4.15
N ALA A 113 9.07 7.50 4.45
CA ALA A 113 7.91 6.60 4.55
C ALA A 113 6.68 7.21 5.25
N PRO A 114 6.79 7.82 6.45
CA PRO A 114 5.63 8.36 7.15
C PRO A 114 4.92 9.49 6.39
N TYR A 115 5.66 10.39 5.73
CA TYR A 115 5.08 11.47 4.96
C TYR A 115 4.42 10.96 3.68
N LEU A 116 5.08 10.01 3.01
CA LEU A 116 4.54 9.36 1.83
C LEU A 116 3.28 8.56 2.14
N ALA A 117 3.23 7.86 3.29
CA ALA A 117 2.06 7.11 3.73
C ALA A 117 0.82 8.00 3.86
N VAL A 118 0.97 9.21 4.40
CA VAL A 118 -0.15 10.17 4.53
C VAL A 118 -0.65 10.62 3.16
N VAL A 119 0.26 10.97 2.24
CA VAL A 119 -0.11 11.45 0.90
C VAL A 119 -0.79 10.33 0.10
N VAL A 120 -0.23 9.13 0.12
CA VAL A 120 -0.77 7.97 -0.57
C VAL A 120 -2.12 7.56 0.03
N PHE A 121 -2.25 7.58 1.36
CA PHE A 121 -3.52 7.33 2.02
C PHE A 121 -4.57 8.35 1.61
N ALA A 122 -4.24 9.64 1.54
CA ALA A 122 -5.19 10.66 1.10
C ALA A 122 -5.67 10.41 -0.34
N LEU A 123 -4.77 10.00 -1.25
CA LEU A 123 -5.13 9.63 -2.61
C LEU A 123 -6.02 8.36 -2.63
N ALA A 124 -5.66 7.33 -1.88
CA ALA A 124 -6.46 6.10 -1.78
C ALA A 124 -7.83 6.37 -1.19
N ALA A 125 -7.93 7.21 -0.15
CA ALA A 125 -9.18 7.66 0.44
C ALA A 125 -10.02 8.45 -0.57
N TYR A 126 -9.43 9.36 -1.35
CA TYR A 126 -10.12 10.10 -2.38
C TYR A 126 -10.73 9.19 -3.46
N VAL A 127 -9.94 8.24 -3.97
CA VAL A 127 -10.40 7.29 -5.00
C VAL A 127 -11.46 6.32 -4.46
N SER A 128 -11.28 5.86 -3.22
CA SER A 128 -12.18 4.86 -2.61
C SER A 128 -13.41 5.47 -1.92
N TRP A 129 -13.46 6.80 -1.71
CA TRP A 129 -14.47 7.45 -0.85
C TRP A 129 -15.90 7.03 -1.18
N ARG A 130 -16.26 7.06 -2.46
CA ARG A 130 -17.62 6.71 -2.90
C ARG A 130 -17.96 5.25 -2.58
N SER A 131 -17.05 4.32 -2.91
CA SER A 131 -17.23 2.89 -2.65
C SER A 131 -17.30 2.57 -1.16
N VAL A 132 -16.49 3.25 -0.33
CA VAL A 132 -16.49 3.08 1.12
C VAL A 132 -17.76 3.65 1.74
N PHE A 133 -18.24 4.79 1.24
CA PHE A 133 -19.49 5.39 1.70
C PHE A 133 -20.70 4.51 1.36
N ASP A 134 -20.74 3.94 0.15
CA ASP A 134 -21.78 3.00 -0.29
C ASP A 134 -21.76 1.72 0.57
N LEU A 135 -20.57 1.21 0.91
CA LEU A 135 -20.41 0.08 1.81
C LEU A 135 -20.91 0.39 3.23
N ALA A 136 -20.51 1.54 3.79
CA ALA A 136 -20.91 1.95 5.13
C ALA A 136 -22.42 2.17 5.24
N THR A 137 -23.03 2.83 4.24
CA THR A 137 -24.49 3.01 4.19
C THR A 137 -25.24 1.70 4.03
N PHE A 138 -24.72 0.73 3.25
CA PHE A 138 -25.31 -0.60 3.17
C PHE A 138 -25.37 -1.32 4.53
N PHE A 139 -24.34 -1.20 5.36
CA PHE A 139 -24.34 -1.81 6.70
C PHE A 139 -25.21 -1.06 7.71
N VAL A 140 -25.36 0.26 7.59
CA VAL A 140 -26.21 1.07 8.48
C VAL A 140 -27.70 0.95 8.15
N ALA A 141 -28.03 0.72 6.87
CA ALA A 141 -29.41 0.58 6.41
C ALA A 141 -30.01 -0.83 6.65
N ARG A 142 -29.25 -1.75 7.27
CA ARG A 142 -29.63 -3.14 7.51
C ARG A 142 -29.80 -3.39 9.01
#